data_AF-A0A3G2C8G2-F1
#
_entry.id   AF-A0A3G2C8G2-F1
#
_cell.length_a   1.000
_cell.length_b   1.000
_cell.length_c   1.000
_cell.angle_alpha   90.00
_cell.angle_beta   90.00
_cell.angle_gamma   90.00
#
_symmetry.space_group_name_H-M   'P 1'
#
loop_
_entity.id
_entity.type
_entity.pdbx_description
1 polymer ?
#
loop_
_entity_poly.entity_id
_entity_poly.type
_entity_poly.pdbx_seq_one_letter_code
_entity_poly.pdbx_strand_id
1 'polypeptide(L)'
;MQLEVVSALLSEKYKLETVVKEPTVIYMERPLKAASHTIHIEVPPNPFWASIGLSVTPLPLGSGVQYESRVSLGYLNQSFQNAVRDGIRYGLEQGLFGWNVTDCKICFEYGLYYSPVSTPADFRSLARLYWNRH
;
A
#
# COMPACT_ATOMS: atom_id res chain seq x y z
N MET A 1 38.48 -3.67 10.35
CA MET A 1 39.62 -3.34 9.46
C MET A 1 39.21 -2.68 8.13
N GLN A 2 38.35 -3.25 7.27
CA GLN A 2 38.08 -2.63 5.95
C GLN A 2 37.21 -1.35 5.99
N LEU A 3 36.17 -1.31 6.84
CA LEU A 3 35.29 -0.13 6.99
C LEU A 3 36.01 1.09 7.58
N GLU A 4 36.95 0.86 8.50
CA GLU A 4 37.75 1.93 9.13
C GLU A 4 38.68 2.61 8.14
N VAL A 5 39.30 1.84 7.23
CA VAL A 5 40.15 2.36 6.15
C VAL A 5 39.33 3.22 5.18
N VAL A 6 38.11 2.79 4.84
CA VAL A 6 37.21 3.56 3.97
C VAL A 6 36.77 4.86 4.65
N SER A 7 36.41 4.81 5.94
CA SER A 7 36.04 5.98 6.73
C SER A 7 37.20 6.99 6.82
N ALA A 8 38.43 6.51 7.06
CA ALA A 8 39.62 7.35 7.10
C ALA A 8 39.90 8.02 5.75
N LEU A 9 39.77 7.29 4.64
CA LEU A 9 39.98 7.83 3.29
C LEU A 9 38.92 8.89 2.91
N LEU A 10 37.66 8.70 3.31
CA LEU A 10 36.59 9.67 3.13
C LEU A 10 36.85 10.97 3.93
N SER A 11 37.34 10.83 5.16
CA SER A 11 37.68 11.98 6.00
C SER A 11 38.92 12.73 5.49
N GLU A 12 40.01 12.03 5.17
CA GLU A 12 41.28 12.66 4.81
C GLU A 12 41.24 13.32 3.43
N LYS A 13 40.75 12.59 2.42
CA LYS A 13 40.81 12.99 1.01
C LYS A 13 39.60 13.82 0.57
N TYR A 14 38.44 13.57 1.16
CA TYR A 14 37.17 14.20 0.75
C TYR A 14 36.56 15.11 1.82
N LYS A 15 37.17 15.20 3.01
CA LYS A 15 36.69 16.03 4.14
C LYS A 15 35.25 15.71 4.55
N LEU A 16 34.85 14.44 4.40
CA LEU A 16 33.53 13.95 4.82
C LEU A 16 33.66 13.23 6.16
N GLU A 17 32.98 13.74 7.19
CA GLU A 17 32.81 13.01 8.45
C GLU A 17 31.78 11.89 8.27
N THR A 18 32.17 10.66 8.63
CA THR A 18 31.29 9.49 8.51
C THR A 18 31.15 8.78 9.84
N VAL A 19 29.94 8.33 10.15
CA VAL A 19 29.63 7.55 11.34
C VAL A 19 29.23 6.15 10.90
N VAL A 20 30.05 5.17 11.25
CA VAL A 20 29.71 3.76 11.03
C VAL A 20 28.70 3.34 12.10
N LYS A 21 27.51 2.95 11.67
CA LYS A 21 26.47 2.38 12.55
C LYS A 21 26.32 0.89 12.26
N GLU A 22 25.76 0.16 13.21
CA GLU A 22 25.38 -1.24 12.98
C GLU A 22 24.34 -1.34 11.85
N PRO A 23 24.36 -2.43 11.06
CA PRO A 23 23.34 -2.68 10.05
C PRO A 23 21.95 -2.71 10.69
N THR A 24 21.00 -2.04 10.08
CA THR A 24 19.60 -2.07 10.52
C THR A 24 18.83 -3.14 9.74
N VAL A 25 17.92 -3.83 10.42
CA VAL A 25 17.03 -4.82 9.80
C VAL A 25 15.80 -4.09 9.25
N ILE A 26 15.44 -4.36 8.00
CA ILE A 26 14.20 -3.89 7.39
C ILE A 26 13.14 -4.97 7.64
N TYR A 27 12.10 -4.63 8.41
CA TYR A 27 11.00 -5.54 8.70
C TYR A 27 9.93 -5.48 7.61
N MET A 28 9.06 -6.49 7.58
CA MET A 28 7.84 -6.52 6.77
C MET A 28 6.64 -6.85 7.66
N GLU A 29 5.48 -6.35 7.27
CA GLU A 29 4.21 -6.57 7.96
C GLU A 29 3.35 -7.59 7.19
N ARG A 30 2.46 -8.28 7.91
CA ARG A 30 1.50 -9.21 7.29
C ARG A 30 0.21 -9.29 8.10
N PRO A 31 -0.95 -9.44 7.45
CA PRO A 31 -2.20 -9.68 8.15
C PRO A 31 -2.20 -11.06 8.84
N LEU A 32 -2.77 -11.13 10.03
CA LEU A 32 -2.89 -12.40 10.78
C LEU A 32 -4.21 -13.13 10.53
N LYS A 33 -5.25 -12.39 10.16
CA LYS A 33 -6.60 -12.92 9.93
C LYS A 33 -7.17 -12.31 8.66
N ALA A 34 -8.11 -13.03 8.04
CA ALA A 34 -8.88 -12.47 6.95
C ALA A 34 -9.79 -11.35 7.47
N ALA A 35 -9.93 -10.29 6.69
CA ALA A 35 -10.80 -9.17 6.98
C ALA A 35 -11.42 -8.63 5.68
N SER A 36 -12.62 -8.08 5.79
CA SER A 36 -13.29 -7.41 4.68
C SER A 36 -13.96 -6.14 5.19
N HIS A 37 -13.80 -5.05 4.47
CA HIS A 37 -14.44 -3.80 4.82
C HIS A 37 -14.82 -3.02 3.56
N THR A 38 -15.90 -2.25 3.66
CA THR A 38 -16.39 -1.39 2.59
C THR A 38 -16.53 0.02 3.11
N ILE A 39 -15.91 0.96 2.39
CA ILE A 39 -16.05 2.38 2.63
C ILE A 39 -17.01 2.93 1.58
N HIS A 40 -18.11 3.52 2.03
CA HIS A 40 -19.15 4.07 1.17
C HIS A 40 -18.94 5.56 0.88
N ILE A 41 -19.27 5.98 -0.33
CA ILE A 41 -19.39 7.37 -0.76
C ILE A 41 -20.48 8.07 0.07
N GLU A 42 -20.31 9.37 0.34
CA GLU A 42 -21.26 10.20 1.13
C GLU A 42 -21.45 9.73 2.59
N VAL A 43 -20.67 8.75 3.06
CA VAL A 43 -20.66 8.31 4.45
C VAL A 43 -19.38 8.81 5.12
N PRO A 44 -19.46 9.71 6.12
CA PRO A 44 -18.28 10.12 6.88
C PRO A 44 -17.57 8.91 7.51
N PRO A 45 -16.23 8.87 7.54
CA PRO A 45 -15.30 9.97 7.24
C PRO A 45 -14.65 9.81 5.86
N ASN A 46 -15.39 9.35 4.84
CA ASN A 46 -14.92 9.28 3.45
C ASN A 46 -15.14 10.63 2.74
N PRO A 47 -14.08 11.36 2.35
CA PRO A 47 -14.20 12.63 1.64
C PRO A 47 -14.27 12.48 0.12
N PHE A 48 -14.11 11.26 -0.42
CA PHE A 48 -13.94 11.02 -1.85
C PHE A 48 -15.25 10.63 -2.52
N TRP A 49 -15.40 10.99 -3.79
CA TRP A 49 -16.54 10.56 -4.61
C TRP A 49 -16.35 9.12 -5.12
N ALA A 50 -16.12 8.16 -4.22
CA ALA A 50 -15.99 6.75 -4.55
C ALA A 50 -16.40 5.87 -3.37
N SER A 51 -16.88 4.67 -3.65
CA SER A 51 -16.92 3.58 -2.66
C SER A 51 -16.00 2.44 -3.08
N ILE A 52 -15.34 1.81 -2.12
CA ILE A 52 -14.47 0.65 -2.33
C ILE A 52 -14.73 -0.37 -1.22
N GLY A 53 -14.98 -1.62 -1.59
CA GLY A 53 -14.98 -2.77 -0.72
C GLY A 53 -13.82 -3.69 -1.05
N LEU A 54 -12.97 -3.97 -0.06
CA LEU A 54 -11.83 -4.87 -0.18
C LEU A 54 -11.98 -6.04 0.79
N SER A 55 -11.50 -7.20 0.38
CA SER A 55 -11.18 -8.30 1.29
C SER A 55 -9.68 -8.56 1.26
N VAL A 56 -9.09 -8.82 2.43
CA VAL A 56 -7.67 -9.12 2.62
C VAL A 56 -7.58 -10.46 3.34
N THR A 57 -6.86 -11.41 2.77
CA THR A 57 -6.67 -12.75 3.33
C THR A 57 -5.17 -13.02 3.48
N PRO A 58 -4.70 -13.49 4.65
CA PRO A 58 -3.31 -13.90 4.82
C PRO A 58 -2.94 -15.05 3.88
N LEU A 59 -1.70 -15.04 3.38
CA LEU A 59 -1.12 -16.11 2.58
C LEU A 59 0.04 -16.78 3.32
N PRO A 60 0.49 -17.98 2.87
CA PRO A 60 1.73 -18.57 3.34
C PRO A 60 2.93 -17.63 3.18
N LEU A 61 3.95 -17.81 4.02
CA LEU A 61 5.16 -16.99 3.98
C LEU A 61 5.85 -17.07 2.61
N GLY A 62 6.27 -15.93 2.08
CA GLY A 62 6.93 -15.82 0.77
C GLY A 62 5.97 -15.86 -0.42
N SER A 63 4.66 -15.80 -0.20
CA SER A 63 3.67 -15.72 -1.28
C SER A 63 3.61 -14.34 -1.93
N GLY A 64 4.12 -13.32 -1.25
CA GLY A 64 4.03 -11.93 -1.70
C GLY A 64 2.61 -11.40 -1.68
N VAL A 65 2.40 -10.30 -2.40
CA VAL A 65 1.08 -9.67 -2.55
C VAL A 65 0.41 -10.18 -3.81
N GLN A 66 -0.80 -10.71 -3.65
CA GLN A 66 -1.66 -11.12 -4.77
C GLN A 66 -2.89 -10.21 -4.84
N TYR A 67 -3.25 -9.79 -6.05
CA TYR A 67 -4.41 -8.92 -6.27
C TYR A 67 -5.39 -9.56 -7.24
N GLU A 68 -6.67 -9.49 -6.92
CA GLU A 68 -7.79 -9.91 -7.76
C GLU A 68 -8.88 -8.85 -7.74
N SER A 69 -9.61 -8.69 -8.85
CA SER A 69 -10.82 -7.88 -8.91
C SER A 69 -12.01 -8.75 -9.26
N ARG A 70 -13.07 -8.70 -8.45
CA ARG A 70 -14.38 -9.32 -8.74
C ARG A 70 -15.36 -8.34 -9.36
N VAL A 71 -14.99 -7.05 -9.44
CA VAL A 71 -15.79 -6.02 -10.08
C VAL A 71 -15.64 -6.13 -11.61
N SER A 72 -16.75 -6.25 -12.32
CA SER A 72 -16.72 -6.40 -13.79
C SER A 72 -16.30 -5.10 -14.49
N LEU A 73 -15.60 -5.23 -15.62
CA LEU A 73 -15.19 -4.07 -16.43
C LEU A 73 -16.36 -3.31 -17.06
N GLY A 74 -17.49 -4.00 -17.26
CA GLY A 74 -18.73 -3.37 -17.73
C GLY A 74 -19.40 -2.49 -16.68
N TYR A 75 -19.21 -2.80 -15.39
CA TYR A 75 -19.73 -2.00 -14.28
C TYR A 75 -18.79 -0.86 -13.90
N LEU A 76 -17.51 -1.15 -13.71
CA LEU A 76 -16.49 -0.16 -13.42
C LEU A 76 -15.34 -0.32 -14.40
N ASN A 77 -15.14 0.69 -15.25
CA ASN A 77 -14.18 0.59 -16.34
C ASN A 77 -12.74 0.41 -15.86
N GLN A 78 -11.86 0.00 -16.79
CA GLN A 78 -10.47 -0.32 -16.49
C GLN A 78 -9.69 0.83 -15.84
N SER A 79 -10.00 2.09 -16.16
CA SER A 79 -9.28 3.25 -15.61
C SER A 79 -9.47 3.37 -14.10
N PHE A 80 -10.72 3.24 -13.63
CA PHE A 80 -11.03 3.22 -12.21
C PHE A 80 -10.45 2.00 -11.50
N GLN A 81 -10.57 0.80 -12.10
CA GLN A 81 -9.99 -0.41 -11.50
C GLN A 81 -8.46 -0.35 -11.40
N ASN A 82 -7.79 0.23 -12.39
CA ASN A 82 -6.35 0.48 -12.34
C ASN A 82 -6.00 1.41 -11.18
N ALA A 83 -6.79 2.48 -11.01
CA ALA A 83 -6.56 3.44 -9.94
C ALA A 83 -6.73 2.84 -8.53
N VAL A 84 -7.70 1.94 -8.34
CA VAL A 84 -7.84 1.15 -7.10
C VAL A 84 -6.59 0.31 -6.85
N ARG A 85 -6.14 -0.47 -7.85
CA ARG A 85 -4.95 -1.31 -7.74
C ARG A 85 -3.70 -0.48 -7.42
N ASP A 86 -3.53 0.68 -8.05
CA ASP A 86 -2.42 1.59 -7.77
C ASP A 86 -2.49 2.09 -6.33
N GLY A 87 -3.68 2.50 -5.87
CA GLY A 87 -3.89 2.98 -4.50
C GLY A 87 -3.62 1.91 -3.45
N ILE A 88 -4.02 0.65 -3.70
CA ILE A 88 -3.69 -0.50 -2.86
C ILE A 88 -2.17 -0.68 -2.80
N ARG A 89 -1.49 -0.68 -3.95
CA ARG A 89 -0.03 -0.83 -4.00
C ARG A 89 0.68 0.23 -3.16
N TYR A 90 0.25 1.48 -3.25
CA TYR A 90 0.81 2.57 -2.42
C TYR A 90 0.44 2.43 -0.94
N GLY A 91 -0.73 1.89 -0.61
CA GLY A 91 -1.10 1.62 0.79
C GLY A 91 -0.20 0.56 1.42
N LEU A 92 0.11 -0.51 0.68
CA LEU A 92 0.96 -1.60 1.16
C LEU A 92 2.43 -1.21 1.39
N GLU A 93 2.87 -0.05 0.92
CA GLU A 93 4.21 0.47 1.20
C GLU A 93 4.38 0.86 2.68
N GLN A 94 3.29 1.12 3.40
CA GLN A 94 3.31 1.55 4.80
C GLN A 94 2.18 0.88 5.59
N GLY A 95 2.49 -0.22 6.27
CA GLY A 95 1.62 -0.86 7.26
C GLY A 95 1.42 -0.05 8.53
N LEU A 96 0.83 -0.68 9.54
CA LEU A 96 0.55 -0.08 10.83
C LEU A 96 1.82 0.42 11.53
N PHE A 97 2.94 -0.27 11.30
CA PHE A 97 4.25 0.10 11.83
C PHE A 97 5.14 0.81 10.80
N GLY A 98 4.61 1.16 9.63
CA GLY A 98 5.32 1.84 8.56
C GLY A 98 6.21 0.94 7.70
N TRP A 99 6.07 -0.39 7.79
CA TRP A 99 6.82 -1.33 6.96
C TRP A 99 6.00 -1.79 5.76
N ASN A 100 6.69 -2.30 4.73
CA ASN A 100 6.02 -2.91 3.59
C ASN A 100 5.19 -4.12 4.03
N VAL A 101 3.98 -4.22 3.51
CA VAL A 101 3.06 -5.32 3.77
C VAL A 101 3.18 -6.39 2.69
N THR A 102 3.27 -7.65 3.11
CA THR A 102 3.44 -8.80 2.23
C THR A 102 2.56 -9.98 2.64
N ASP A 103 2.65 -11.07 1.88
CA ASP A 103 2.03 -12.38 2.13
C ASP A 103 0.51 -12.27 2.37
N CYS A 104 -0.18 -11.60 1.45
CA CYS A 104 -1.62 -11.45 1.48
C CYS A 104 -2.25 -11.43 0.09
N LYS A 105 -3.51 -11.90 0.03
CA LYS A 105 -4.37 -11.78 -1.13
C LYS A 105 -5.38 -10.67 -0.88
N ILE A 106 -5.44 -9.72 -1.80
CA ILE A 106 -6.37 -8.60 -1.78
C ILE A 106 -7.38 -8.80 -2.91
N CYS A 107 -8.66 -8.76 -2.57
CA CYS A 107 -9.73 -8.82 -3.56
C CYS A 107 -10.50 -7.50 -3.55
N PHE A 108 -10.66 -6.90 -4.73
CA PHE A 108 -11.57 -5.78 -4.92
C PHE A 108 -12.98 -6.33 -5.20
N GLU A 109 -13.83 -6.25 -4.18
CA GLU A 109 -15.15 -6.91 -4.12
C GLU A 109 -16.26 -5.97 -4.62
N TYR A 110 -16.15 -4.68 -4.32
CA TYR A 110 -17.23 -3.72 -4.53
C TYR A 110 -16.67 -2.35 -4.89
N GLY A 111 -17.24 -1.72 -5.91
CA GLY A 111 -16.99 -0.32 -6.25
C GLY A 111 -18.32 0.42 -6.42
N LEU A 112 -18.34 1.73 -6.18
CA LEU A 112 -19.46 2.59 -6.59
C LEU A 112 -18.91 3.96 -6.98
N TYR A 113 -19.46 4.52 -8.05
CA TYR A 113 -19.11 5.85 -8.56
C TYR A 113 -20.38 6.60 -8.97
N TYR A 114 -20.33 7.93 -8.97
CA TYR A 114 -21.35 8.81 -9.50
C TYR A 114 -20.76 9.64 -10.64
N SER A 115 -21.41 9.60 -11.80
CA SER A 115 -21.09 10.50 -12.90
C SER A 115 -21.79 11.85 -12.69
N PRO A 116 -21.13 12.99 -12.95
CA PRO A 116 -19.76 13.13 -13.47
C PRO A 116 -18.69 13.32 -12.39
N VAL A 117 -19.05 13.31 -11.10
CA VAL A 117 -18.18 13.78 -10.00
C VAL A 117 -17.06 12.82 -9.63
N SER A 118 -17.24 11.51 -9.83
CA SER A 118 -16.24 10.51 -9.51
C SER A 118 -15.11 10.48 -10.54
N THR A 119 -13.87 10.51 -10.05
CA THR A 119 -12.66 10.42 -10.85
C THR A 119 -11.81 9.20 -10.45
N PRO A 120 -10.93 8.70 -11.34
CA PRO A 120 -9.95 7.68 -10.94
C PRO A 120 -9.08 8.11 -9.74
N ALA A 121 -8.82 9.41 -9.56
CA ALA A 121 -8.07 9.91 -8.42
C ALA A 121 -8.78 9.69 -7.08
N ASP A 122 -10.12 9.79 -7.06
CA ASP A 122 -10.94 9.47 -5.86
C ASP A 122 -10.74 8.02 -5.43
N PHE A 123 -10.82 7.09 -6.39
CA PHE A 123 -10.62 5.67 -6.14
C PHE A 123 -9.19 5.35 -5.65
N ARG A 124 -8.17 5.96 -6.27
CA ARG A 124 -6.77 5.78 -5.84
C ARG A 124 -6.56 6.27 -4.41
N SER A 125 -7.07 7.46 -4.10
CA SER A 125 -6.88 8.10 -2.80
C SER A 125 -7.64 7.35 -1.70
N LEU A 126 -8.85 6.90 -1.99
CA LEU A 126 -9.63 6.09 -1.05
C LEU A 126 -8.99 4.72 -0.80
N ALA A 127 -8.51 4.03 -1.85
CA ALA A 127 -7.82 2.75 -1.72
C ALA A 127 -6.54 2.87 -0.87
N ARG A 128 -5.80 3.98 -0.99
CA ARG A 128 -4.65 4.26 -0.12
C ARG A 128 -5.06 4.48 1.33
N LEU A 129 -6.13 5.25 1.56
CA LEU A 129 -6.62 5.55 2.91
C LEU A 129 -7.14 4.31 3.64
N TYR A 130 -7.68 3.33 2.90
CA TYR A 130 -8.16 2.06 3.45
C TYR A 130 -7.11 1.37 4.32
N TRP A 131 -5.83 1.44 3.91
CA TRP A 131 -4.73 0.77 4.59
C TRP A 131 -4.27 1.50 5.87
N ASN A 132 -4.42 2.81 5.93
CA ASN A 132 -4.00 3.61 7.09
C ASN A 132 -5.00 3.55 8.27
N ARG A 133 -6.14 2.86 8.12
CA ARG A 133 -7.23 2.83 9.12
C ARG A 133 -7.37 1.49 9.86
N HIS A 134 -6.61 0.46 9.50
CA HIS A 134 -6.70 -0.89 10.05
C HIS A 134 -5.31 -1.49 10.27
#